data_AF-A0A3D5Z8Z9-F1
#
_entry.id   AF-A0A3D5Z8Z9-F1
#
_cell.length_a   1.000
_cell.length_b   1.000
_cell.length_c   1.000
_cell.angle_alpha   90.00
_cell.angle_beta   90.00
_cell.angle_gamma   90.00
#
_symmetry.space_group_name_H-M   'P 1'
#
loop_
_entity.id
_entity.type
_entity.pdbx_description
1 polymer ?
#
loop_
_entity_poly.entity_id
_entity_poly.type
_entity_poly.pdbx_seq_one_letter_code
_entity_poly.pdbx_strand_id
1 'polypeptide(L)'
;MPSEEKEPWEKFAGAYKVYDTSNVYLYEINISHVFNGINNIGNKSDSLLIENFGGNFDYRYEFRNLIDKNGLDLFHKNPLMDLTGNNWYFWSNSDDLETPQIENYLTNDTIYLSYLLDNTPYWVEDGVPYFNCECREIAVKQN
;
A
#
# COMPACT_ATOMS: atom_id res chain seq x y z
N MET A 1 -7.82 -15.76 30.32
CA MET A 1 -6.78 -16.02 29.31
C MET A 1 -6.33 -14.67 28.79
N PRO A 2 -5.03 -14.33 28.76
CA PRO A 2 -4.59 -13.15 28.05
C PRO A 2 -4.95 -13.38 26.58
N SER A 3 -5.69 -12.46 25.97
CA SER A 3 -5.90 -12.47 24.52
C SER A 3 -4.53 -12.40 23.87
N GLU A 4 -4.19 -13.34 22.98
CA GLU A 4 -3.01 -13.23 22.13
C GLU A 4 -3.08 -11.86 21.44
N GLU A 5 -2.07 -11.02 21.68
CA GLU A 5 -1.94 -9.75 20.97
C GLU A 5 -1.73 -10.10 19.51
N LYS A 6 -2.69 -9.73 18.65
CA LYS A 6 -2.57 -9.95 17.21
C LYS A 6 -1.27 -9.35 16.71
N GLU A 7 -0.57 -10.09 15.85
CA GLU A 7 0.64 -9.60 15.25
C GLU A 7 0.32 -8.36 14.40
N PRO A 8 1.20 -7.35 14.32
CA PRO A 8 0.85 -6.07 13.70
C PRO A 8 0.36 -6.19 12.24
N TRP A 9 0.89 -7.13 11.46
CA TRP A 9 0.46 -7.39 10.08
C TRP A 9 -0.96 -7.96 9.98
N GLU A 10 -1.44 -8.70 10.98
CA GLU A 10 -2.79 -9.28 10.97
C GLU A 10 -3.89 -8.21 10.99
N LYS A 11 -3.56 -6.99 11.44
CA LYS A 11 -4.49 -5.86 11.44
C LYS A 11 -4.83 -5.40 10.03
N PHE A 12 -3.86 -5.45 9.11
CA PHE A 12 -4.04 -5.02 7.72
C PHE A 12 -4.65 -6.11 6.84
N ALA A 13 -4.54 -7.38 7.21
CA ALA A 13 -5.02 -8.46 6.36
C ALA A 13 -6.55 -8.43 6.16
N GLY A 14 -7.03 -8.40 4.92
CA GLY A 14 -8.44 -8.42 4.56
C GLY A 14 -8.74 -7.77 3.20
N ALA A 15 -10.01 -7.84 2.80
CA ALA A 15 -10.52 -7.16 1.61
C ALA A 15 -10.91 -5.71 1.94
N TYR A 16 -10.62 -4.79 1.03
CA TYR A 16 -10.94 -3.38 1.17
C TYR A 16 -11.63 -2.86 -0.10
N LYS A 17 -12.60 -1.95 0.09
CA LYS A 17 -13.12 -1.11 -0.97
C LYS A 17 -12.38 0.22 -0.97
N VAL A 18 -11.95 0.66 -2.14
CA VAL A 18 -11.21 1.89 -2.34
C VAL A 18 -12.12 2.95 -2.96
N TYR A 19 -12.05 4.16 -2.42
CA TYR A 19 -12.84 5.31 -2.82
C TYR A 19 -11.92 6.51 -3.11
N ASP A 20 -12.38 7.44 -3.93
CA ASP A 20 -11.75 8.76 -4.03
C ASP A 20 -12.05 9.61 -2.78
N THR A 21 -11.45 10.81 -2.72
CA THR A 21 -11.68 11.76 -1.61
C THR A 21 -13.10 12.35 -1.57
N SER A 22 -13.92 12.08 -2.58
CA SER A 22 -15.34 12.45 -2.64
C SER A 22 -16.27 11.27 -2.30
N ASN A 23 -15.73 10.15 -1.82
CA ASN A 23 -16.41 8.89 -1.50
C ASN A 23 -17.05 8.17 -2.71
N VAL A 24 -16.56 8.41 -3.93
CA VAL A 24 -16.92 7.62 -5.11
C VAL A 24 -16.11 6.33 -5.11
N TYR A 25 -16.79 5.19 -5.23
CA TYR A 25 -16.13 3.87 -5.32
C TYR A 25 -15.27 3.77 -6.57
N LEU A 26 -14.05 3.25 -6.43
CA LEU A 26 -13.08 3.06 -7.51
C LEU A 26 -12.84 1.58 -7.81
N TYR A 27 -12.32 0.83 -6.84
CA TYR A 27 -11.92 -0.57 -7.01
C TYR A 27 -11.84 -1.30 -5.65
N GLU A 28 -11.52 -2.59 -5.68
CA GLU A 28 -11.26 -3.41 -4.49
C GLU A 28 -9.79 -3.84 -4.45
N ILE A 29 -9.22 -3.89 -3.24
CA ILE A 29 -7.90 -4.46 -2.97
C ILE A 29 -8.03 -5.58 -1.94
N ASN A 30 -7.07 -6.50 -1.96
CA ASN A 30 -6.91 -7.49 -0.92
C ASN A 30 -5.51 -7.37 -0.33
N ILE A 31 -5.43 -7.26 1.00
CA ILE A 31 -4.17 -7.25 1.72
C ILE A 31 -4.00 -8.61 2.38
N SER A 32 -2.90 -9.29 2.09
CA SER A 32 -2.59 -10.60 2.66
C SER A 32 -1.19 -10.64 3.26
N HIS A 33 -1.02 -11.48 4.29
CA HIS A 33 0.28 -11.76 4.88
C HIS A 33 0.99 -12.84 4.09
N VAL A 34 2.28 -12.63 3.84
CA VAL A 34 3.18 -13.57 3.17
C VAL A 34 4.39 -13.77 4.05
N PHE A 35 4.55 -14.99 4.59
CA PHE A 35 5.73 -15.36 5.36
C PHE A 35 6.93 -15.63 4.43
N ASN A 36 8.03 -14.92 4.63
CA ASN A 36 9.24 -15.04 3.81
C ASN A 36 10.34 -15.88 4.47
N GLY A 37 10.10 -16.43 5.65
CA GLY A 37 11.09 -17.24 6.36
C GLY A 37 11.88 -16.45 7.40
N ILE A 38 13.07 -16.96 7.73
CA ILE A 38 14.01 -16.36 8.68
C ILE A 38 15.14 -15.70 7.87
N ASN A 39 15.42 -14.44 8.13
CA ASN A 39 16.50 -13.72 7.48
C ASN A 39 17.89 -14.14 8.01
N ASN A 40 18.96 -13.64 7.39
CA ASN A 40 20.34 -14.03 7.70
C ASN A 40 20.82 -13.70 9.13
N ILE A 41 20.02 -12.94 9.90
CA ILE A 41 20.30 -12.57 11.29
C ILE A 41 19.33 -13.24 12.29
N GLY A 42 18.51 -14.19 11.84
CA GLY A 42 17.64 -14.98 12.72
C GLY A 42 16.26 -14.37 12.99
N ASN A 43 15.91 -13.25 12.37
CA ASN A 43 14.58 -12.62 12.53
C ASN A 43 13.59 -13.17 11.50
N LYS A 44 12.32 -13.29 11.88
CA LYS A 44 11.24 -13.54 10.92
C LYS A 44 11.18 -12.38 9.92
N SER A 45 11.12 -12.70 8.64
CA SER A 45 10.83 -11.76 7.57
C SER A 45 9.39 -12.02 7.15
N ASP A 46 8.54 -11.05 7.42
CA ASP A 46 7.14 -11.06 7.07
C ASP A 46 6.92 -10.02 5.97
N SER A 47 5.96 -10.25 5.09
CA SER A 47 5.60 -9.32 4.05
C SER A 47 4.10 -9.15 3.98
N LEU A 48 3.68 -7.98 3.51
CA LEU A 48 2.31 -7.78 3.05
C LEU A 48 2.32 -7.77 1.52
N LEU A 49 1.32 -8.42 0.95
CA LEU A 49 0.96 -8.32 -0.46
C LEU A 49 -0.36 -7.56 -0.54
N ILE A 50 -0.37 -6.47 -1.30
CA ILE A 50 -1.57 -5.74 -1.67
C ILE A 50 -1.86 -6.06 -3.12
N GLU A 51 -2.92 -6.80 -3.36
CA GLU A 51 -3.38 -7.17 -4.69
C GLU A 51 -4.25 -6.04 -5.26
N ASN A 52 -4.07 -5.76 -6.56
CA ASN A 52 -4.86 -4.77 -7.30
C ASN A 52 -4.76 -3.32 -6.75
N PHE A 53 -3.63 -2.95 -6.14
CA PHE A 53 -3.36 -1.57 -5.71
C PHE A 53 -3.41 -0.62 -6.91
N GLY A 54 -4.04 0.55 -6.76
CA GLY A 54 -4.24 1.50 -7.87
C GLY A 54 -5.04 0.92 -9.06
N GLY A 55 -5.73 -0.21 -8.85
CA GLY A 55 -6.41 -0.98 -9.91
C GLY A 55 -5.49 -1.66 -10.93
N ASN A 56 -4.16 -1.65 -10.71
CA ASN A 56 -3.19 -2.04 -11.74
C ASN A 56 -1.94 -2.75 -11.21
N PHE A 57 -1.72 -2.83 -9.89
CA PHE A 57 -0.46 -3.33 -9.32
C PHE A 57 -0.69 -4.39 -8.27
N ASP A 58 0.13 -5.44 -8.30
CA ASP A 58 0.33 -6.32 -7.15
C ASP A 58 1.57 -5.86 -6.39
N TYR A 59 1.35 -5.30 -5.21
CA TYR A 59 2.38 -4.61 -4.45
C TYR A 59 2.81 -5.42 -3.23
N ARG A 60 4.02 -5.99 -3.29
CA ARG A 60 4.63 -6.73 -2.18
C ARG A 60 5.75 -5.93 -1.53
N TYR A 61 5.71 -5.82 -0.21
CA TYR A 61 6.76 -5.18 0.57
C TYR A 61 7.03 -5.93 1.88
N GLU A 62 8.26 -5.80 2.36
CA GLU A 62 8.69 -6.36 3.64
C GLU A 62 7.99 -5.59 4.76
N PHE A 63 7.21 -6.31 5.57
CA PHE A 63 6.59 -5.75 6.75
C PHE A 63 7.64 -5.60 7.82
N ARG A 64 8.05 -4.35 8.08
CA ARG A 64 8.90 -4.02 9.21
C ARG A 64 8.00 -3.64 10.36
N ASN A 65 8.33 -4.13 11.55
CA ASN A 65 7.77 -3.56 12.77
C ASN A 65 8.28 -2.13 12.89
N LEU A 66 7.53 -1.20 12.29
CA LEU A 66 7.74 0.23 12.43
C LEU A 66 7.54 0.63 13.89
N ILE A 67 8.04 1.81 14.23
CA ILE A 67 7.80 2.43 15.54
C ILE A 67 6.28 2.53 15.80
N ASP A 68 5.49 2.80 14.75
CA ASP A 68 4.04 2.74 14.81
C ASP A 68 3.48 1.47 14.11
N LYS A 69 2.79 0.64 14.89
CA LYS A 69 2.18 -0.63 14.44
C LYS A 69 1.00 -0.44 13.48
N ASN A 70 0.54 0.79 13.25
CA ASN A 70 -0.56 1.11 12.35
C ASN A 70 -0.09 1.73 11.02
N GLY A 71 1.21 2.02 10.86
CA GLY A 71 1.76 2.53 9.61
C GLY A 71 1.85 1.46 8.52
N LEU A 72 1.37 1.81 7.33
CA LEU A 72 1.51 1.05 6.09
C LEU A 72 2.70 1.63 5.32
N ASP A 73 3.91 1.15 5.61
CA ASP A 73 5.12 1.64 4.94
C ASP A 73 5.26 0.99 3.56
N LEU A 74 4.61 1.60 2.57
CA LEU A 74 4.66 1.16 1.19
C LEU A 74 6.04 1.44 0.57
N PHE A 75 6.94 2.23 1.17
CA PHE A 75 8.25 2.58 0.60
C PHE A 75 8.19 3.14 -0.83
N HIS A 76 9.36 3.28 -1.47
CA HIS A 76 9.50 3.65 -2.87
C HIS A 76 9.81 2.42 -3.72
N LYS A 77 9.34 2.42 -4.97
CA LYS A 77 9.70 1.43 -5.99
C LYS A 77 9.94 2.11 -7.32
N ASN A 78 11.05 1.75 -7.94
CA ASN A 78 11.42 2.26 -9.24
C ASN A 78 12.32 1.26 -10.00
N PRO A 79 11.83 0.56 -11.04
CA PRO A 79 10.45 0.55 -11.51
C PRO A 79 9.52 -0.29 -10.62
N LEU A 80 8.25 0.08 -10.56
CA LEU A 80 7.11 -0.76 -10.21
C LEU A 80 6.40 -1.15 -11.50
N MET A 81 6.26 -2.45 -11.76
CA MET A 81 5.61 -2.95 -12.97
C MET A 81 4.11 -3.16 -12.72
N ASP A 82 3.28 -2.67 -13.63
CA ASP A 82 1.83 -2.94 -13.60
C ASP A 82 1.49 -4.35 -14.13
N LEU A 83 0.24 -4.77 -13.95
CA LEU A 83 -0.28 -6.06 -14.40
C LEU A 83 -0.24 -6.26 -15.93
N THR A 84 -0.02 -5.18 -16.70
CA THR A 84 0.11 -5.21 -18.16
C THR A 84 1.56 -5.15 -18.65
N GLY A 85 2.52 -5.00 -17.73
CA GLY A 85 3.96 -4.99 -18.01
C GLY A 85 4.59 -3.61 -18.17
N ASN A 86 3.87 -2.51 -17.95
CA ASN A 86 4.47 -1.16 -18.04
C ASN A 86 5.12 -0.76 -16.71
N ASN A 87 6.09 0.14 -16.80
CA ASN A 87 6.93 0.58 -15.70
C ASN A 87 6.46 1.93 -15.13
N TRP A 88 6.46 2.01 -13.81
CA TRP A 88 6.00 3.16 -13.06
C TRP A 88 7.00 3.51 -11.97
N TYR A 89 7.19 4.79 -11.73
CA TYR A 89 7.79 5.31 -10.52
C TYR A 89 6.71 5.40 -9.45
N PHE A 90 6.93 4.74 -8.31
CA PHE A 90 6.02 4.75 -7.17
C PHE A 90 6.73 5.27 -5.92
N TRP A 91 6.05 6.16 -5.19
CA TRP A 91 6.55 6.69 -3.92
C TRP A 91 5.41 6.88 -2.92
N SER A 92 5.51 6.26 -1.74
CA SER A 92 4.59 6.53 -0.64
C SER A 92 4.83 7.94 -0.07
N ASN A 93 3.80 8.78 -0.08
CA ASN A 93 3.90 10.13 0.44
C ASN A 93 3.91 10.13 1.97
N SER A 94 4.56 11.15 2.54
CA SER A 94 4.54 11.40 3.98
C SER A 94 3.20 12.00 4.41
N ASP A 95 2.95 11.94 5.72
CA ASP A 95 1.81 12.55 6.41
C ASP A 95 1.68 14.06 6.11
N ASP A 96 0.47 14.51 5.81
CA ASP A 96 0.11 15.90 5.59
C ASP A 96 -0.29 16.54 6.92
N LEU A 97 0.70 17.16 7.59
CA LEU A 97 0.57 17.76 8.93
C LEU A 97 -0.46 18.89 9.01
N GLU A 98 -0.98 19.39 7.89
CA GLU A 98 -2.04 20.40 7.87
C GLU A 98 -3.44 19.79 8.06
N THR A 99 -3.53 18.46 8.11
CA THR A 99 -4.78 17.73 8.16
C THR A 99 -4.88 16.83 9.40
N PRO A 100 -6.10 16.54 9.89
CA PRO A 100 -6.27 15.71 11.09
C PRO A 100 -6.14 14.21 10.80
N GLN A 101 -6.17 13.78 9.54
CA GLN A 101 -5.94 12.39 9.15
C GLN A 101 -4.44 12.14 9.03
N ILE A 102 -4.01 10.93 9.39
CA ILE A 102 -2.63 10.48 9.18
C ILE A 102 -2.61 9.58 7.94
N GLU A 103 -1.96 10.02 6.87
CA GLU A 103 -1.89 9.25 5.62
C GLU A 103 -1.04 7.98 5.75
N ASN A 104 -1.48 6.93 5.09
CA ASN A 104 -0.91 5.59 5.07
C ASN A 104 -0.92 4.91 6.46
N TYR A 105 -1.88 5.24 7.32
CA TYR A 105 -2.10 4.57 8.61
C TYR A 105 -3.46 3.89 8.66
N LEU A 106 -3.50 2.70 9.27
CA LEU A 106 -4.74 2.02 9.60
C LEU A 106 -5.36 2.65 10.86
N THR A 107 -6.47 3.35 10.68
CA THR A 107 -7.31 3.90 11.75
C THR A 107 -8.66 3.21 11.72
N ASN A 108 -8.95 2.39 12.73
CA ASN A 108 -10.07 1.44 12.73
C ASN A 108 -9.99 0.50 11.52
N ASP A 109 -10.96 0.59 10.61
CA ASP A 109 -11.04 -0.19 9.36
C ASP A 109 -10.69 0.67 8.14
N THR A 110 -10.06 1.83 8.31
CA THR A 110 -9.80 2.78 7.21
C THR A 110 -8.32 3.10 7.08
N ILE A 111 -7.84 3.17 5.85
CA ILE A 111 -6.51 3.65 5.48
C ILE A 111 -6.70 4.81 4.49
N TYR A 112 -6.16 5.98 4.83
CA TYR A 112 -6.09 7.10 3.89
C TYR A 112 -4.81 6.96 3.07
N LEU A 113 -4.90 6.45 1.86
CA LEU A 113 -3.76 6.22 1.00
C LEU A 113 -3.27 7.53 0.39
N SER A 114 -1.95 7.75 0.43
CA SER A 114 -1.30 8.89 -0.25
C SER A 114 0.01 8.45 -0.88
N TYR A 115 0.11 8.61 -2.19
CA TYR A 115 1.27 8.16 -2.96
C TYR A 115 1.43 8.94 -4.27
N LEU A 116 2.66 9.02 -4.77
CA LEU A 116 2.99 9.46 -6.11
C LEU A 116 3.05 8.25 -7.04
N LEU A 117 2.34 8.35 -8.15
CA LEU A 117 2.45 7.43 -9.28
C LEU A 117 2.80 8.22 -10.54
N ASP A 118 3.93 7.89 -11.15
CA ASP A 118 4.51 8.67 -12.25
C ASP A 118 5.12 7.74 -13.30
N ASN A 119 4.84 7.96 -14.58
CA ASN A 119 5.50 7.22 -15.67
C ASN A 119 6.42 8.10 -16.52
N THR A 120 6.77 9.31 -16.06
CA THR A 120 7.72 10.21 -16.75
C THR A 120 8.99 9.52 -17.24
N PRO A 121 9.63 8.59 -16.49
CA PRO A 121 10.83 7.93 -16.96
C PRO A 121 10.60 6.88 -18.06
N TYR A 122 9.36 6.42 -18.27
CA TYR A 122 9.05 5.17 -18.98
C TYR A 122 8.05 5.32 -20.14
N TRP A 123 7.19 6.35 -20.14
CA TRP A 123 6.04 6.43 -21.04
C TRP A 123 6.37 6.33 -22.54
N VAL A 124 7.54 6.80 -22.97
CA VAL A 124 8.00 6.67 -24.37
C VAL A 124 8.43 5.24 -24.71
N GLU A 125 9.15 4.57 -23.81
CA GLU A 125 9.63 3.20 -24.01
C GLU A 125 8.47 2.20 -23.95
N ASP A 126 7.56 2.39 -22.99
CA ASP A 126 6.39 1.55 -22.80
C ASP A 126 5.27 1.85 -23.80
N GLY A 127 5.36 2.95 -24.56
CA GLY A 127 4.37 3.31 -25.58
C GLY A 127 2.99 3.67 -25.01
N VAL A 128 2.95 4.18 -23.78
CA VAL A 128 1.72 4.56 -23.05
C VAL A 128 1.61 6.07 -22.91
N PRO A 129 0.40 6.63 -22.69
CA PRO A 129 0.24 8.05 -22.40
C PRO A 129 1.01 8.49 -21.15
N TYR A 130 1.55 9.71 -21.18
CA TYR A 130 2.10 10.35 -19.99
C TYR A 130 1.07 10.41 -18.86
N PHE A 131 1.49 10.06 -17.65
CA PHE A 131 0.70 10.08 -16.43
C PHE A 131 1.57 10.49 -15.24
N ASN A 132 1.03 11.38 -14.42
CA ASN A 132 1.61 11.80 -13.16
C ASN A 132 0.47 12.15 -12.19
N CYS A 133 0.51 11.60 -10.98
CA CYS A 133 -0.52 11.79 -9.98
C CYS A 133 0.10 11.75 -8.58
N GLU A 134 -0.13 12.79 -7.78
CA GLU A 134 -0.14 12.66 -6.33
C GLU A 134 -1.53 12.17 -5.91
N CYS A 135 -1.67 10.86 -5.84
CA CYS A 135 -2.95 10.19 -5.64
C CYS A 135 -3.30 10.16 -4.15
N ARG A 136 -4.56 10.48 -3.84
CA ARG A 136 -5.17 10.35 -2.52
C ARG A 136 -6.43 9.53 -2.63
N GLU A 137 -6.51 8.45 -1.85
CA GLU A 137 -7.62 7.49 -1.89
C GLU A 137 -7.97 7.03 -0.47
N ILE A 138 -9.16 6.45 -0.30
CA ILE A 138 -9.65 5.97 0.99
C ILE A 138 -9.94 4.47 0.86
N ALA A 139 -9.15 3.62 1.52
CA ALA A 139 -9.37 2.19 1.56
C ALA A 139 -10.10 1.79 2.85
N VAL A 140 -11.28 1.18 2.73
CA VAL A 140 -12.12 0.76 3.86
C VAL A 140 -12.22 -0.76 3.89
N LYS A 141 -11.79 -1.37 4.99
CA LYS A 141 -11.83 -2.81 5.23
C LYS A 141 -13.26 -3.30 5.29
N GLN A 142 -13.54 -4.41 4.63
CA GLN A 142 -14.84 -5.06 4.62
C GLN A 142 -14.86 -6.14 5.71
N ASN A 143 -15.87 -6.08 6.59
CA ASN A 143 -16.09 -7.03 7.69
C ASN A 143 -16.97 -8.21 7.26
#